data_AF-A0AAU4ZKN7-F1
#
_entry.id   AF-A0AAU4ZKN7-F1
#
_cell.length_a   1.000
_cell.length_b   1.000
_cell.length_c   1.000
_cell.angle_alpha   90.00
_cell.angle_beta   90.00
_cell.angle_gamma   90.00
#
_symmetry.space_group_name_H-M   'P 1'
#
loop_
_entity.id
_entity.type
_entity.pdbx_description
1 polymer ?
#
loop_
_entity_poly.entity_id
_entity_poly.type
_entity_poly.pdbx_seq_one_letter_code
_entity_poly.pdbx_strand_id
1 'polypeptide(L)'
;MSDALDNPASLWPAPPAAAKQEPQRWVWAAMDPPERRARMRELAIWVDWLRRTFELHNNIPPCWYRHPPVVEHLTALYVGWVRTYAGEQAPGRELAEADWISTLHNFTPRLQLAACAGGRHQEPPPLVPPPPGADEAFEVYLVTAEATTTAATHPAAAELARRTAELEAPL
;
A
#
# COMPACT_ATOMS: atom_id res chain seq x y z
N MET A 1 42.36 -32.85 -15.63
CA MET A 1 41.87 -31.53 -15.18
C MET A 1 40.72 -31.18 -16.11
N SER A 2 39.52 -31.70 -15.83
CA SER A 2 38.34 -31.44 -16.66
C SER A 2 37.88 -30.00 -16.45
N ASP A 3 37.71 -29.32 -17.57
CA ASP A 3 37.43 -27.91 -17.68
C ASP A 3 35.99 -27.63 -17.22
N ALA A 4 35.80 -26.65 -16.34
CA ALA A 4 34.50 -26.25 -15.81
C ALA A 4 33.59 -25.57 -16.86
N LEU A 5 34.04 -25.53 -18.11
CA LEU A 5 33.39 -24.89 -19.26
C LEU A 5 32.53 -25.85 -20.10
N ASP A 6 32.59 -27.17 -19.87
CA ASP A 6 31.83 -28.15 -20.66
C ASP A 6 30.31 -28.16 -20.36
N ASN A 7 29.88 -27.50 -19.28
CA ASN A 7 28.46 -27.40 -18.95
C ASN A 7 28.06 -25.97 -18.56
N PRO A 8 27.57 -25.16 -19.51
CA PRO A 8 27.18 -23.77 -19.27
C PRO A 8 26.04 -23.64 -18.23
N ALA A 9 25.25 -24.68 -17.98
CA ALA A 9 24.24 -24.67 -16.92
C ALA A 9 24.85 -24.67 -15.50
N SER A 10 26.13 -25.06 -15.36
CA SER A 10 26.85 -25.02 -14.08
C SER A 10 27.29 -23.60 -13.70
N LEU A 11 27.38 -22.70 -14.68
CA LEU A 11 27.68 -21.28 -14.46
C LEU A 11 26.47 -20.51 -13.91
N TRP A 12 25.27 -21.10 -14.02
CA TRP A 12 24.03 -20.49 -13.57
C TRP A 12 23.16 -21.52 -12.82
N PRO A 13 23.57 -21.96 -11.63
CA PRO A 13 22.74 -22.83 -10.81
C PRO A 13 21.39 -22.14 -10.60
N ALA A 14 20.30 -22.88 -10.82
CA ALA A 14 18.96 -22.37 -10.62
C ALA A 14 18.86 -21.81 -9.18
N PRO A 15 18.41 -20.56 -8.99
CA PRO A 15 18.21 -20.04 -7.65
C PRO A 15 17.28 -21.00 -6.90
N PRO A 16 17.53 -21.23 -5.59
CA PRO A 16 16.66 -22.08 -4.80
C PRO A 16 15.22 -21.58 -4.96
N ALA A 17 14.29 -22.51 -5.20
CA ALA A 17 12.89 -22.19 -5.39
C ALA A 17 12.44 -21.24 -4.27
N ALA A 18 12.07 -20.02 -4.65
CA ALA A 18 11.64 -19.02 -3.70
C ALA A 18 10.47 -19.60 -2.91
N ALA A 19 10.60 -19.64 -1.58
CA ALA A 19 9.49 -20.01 -0.73
C ALA A 19 8.32 -19.06 -1.07
N LYS A 20 7.14 -19.62 -1.37
CA LYS A 20 5.93 -18.83 -1.62
C LYS A 20 5.73 -17.85 -0.47
N GLN A 21 6.16 -16.60 -0.65
CA GLN A 21 5.90 -15.56 0.32
C GLN A 21 4.39 -15.29 0.28
N GLU A 22 3.68 -15.69 1.33
CA GLU A 22 2.31 -15.23 1.52
C GLU A 22 2.30 -13.70 1.42
N PRO A 23 1.28 -13.11 0.78
CA PRO A 23 1.19 -11.67 0.63
C PRO A 23 1.13 -11.04 2.03
N GLN A 24 2.25 -10.52 2.51
CA GLN A 24 2.34 -9.98 3.85
C GLN A 24 1.52 -8.70 3.93
N ARG A 25 0.36 -8.80 4.58
CA ARG A 25 -0.46 -7.65 4.94
C ARG A 25 0.14 -7.06 6.21
N TRP A 26 0.85 -5.95 6.05
CA TRP A 26 1.43 -5.24 7.19
C TRP A 26 0.33 -4.40 7.85
N VAL A 27 -0.28 -4.94 8.91
CA VAL A 27 -1.26 -4.21 9.74
C VAL A 27 -0.62 -3.90 11.08
N TRP A 28 -0.06 -2.69 11.22
CA TRP A 28 0.74 -2.28 12.39
C TRP A 28 0.03 -2.50 13.73
N ALA A 29 -1.29 -2.23 13.78
CA ALA A 29 -2.12 -2.40 14.97
C ALA A 29 -2.30 -3.87 15.40
N ALA A 30 -2.20 -4.81 14.47
CA ALA A 30 -2.38 -6.24 14.71
C ALA A 30 -1.06 -6.99 14.97
N MET A 31 0.09 -6.30 14.86
CA MET A 31 1.41 -6.91 15.10
C MET A 31 1.76 -6.88 16.58
N ASP A 32 2.34 -7.98 17.06
CA ASP A 32 2.98 -8.02 18.36
C ASP A 32 4.22 -7.12 18.41
N PRO A 33 4.61 -6.59 19.59
CA PRO A 33 5.72 -5.66 19.71
C PRO A 33 7.06 -6.13 19.09
N PRO A 34 7.49 -7.40 19.20
CA PRO A 34 8.72 -7.88 18.55
C PRO A 34 8.66 -7.83 17.03
N GLU A 35 7.55 -8.30 16.45
CA GLU A 35 7.33 -8.25 15.00
C GLU A 35 7.32 -6.80 14.52
N ARG A 36 6.56 -5.94 15.20
CA ARG A 36 6.46 -4.52 14.88
C ARG A 36 7.83 -3.85 14.82
N ARG A 37 8.72 -4.17 15.76
CA ARG A 37 10.11 -3.66 15.76
C ARG A 37 10.94 -4.19 14.59
N ALA A 38 10.78 -5.46 14.22
CA ALA A 38 11.48 -6.04 13.08
C ALA A 38 11.05 -5.36 11.77
N ARG A 39 9.73 -5.23 11.57
CA ARG A 39 9.13 -4.57 10.40
C ARG A 39 9.48 -3.10 10.28
N MET A 40 9.53 -2.38 11.41
CA MET A 40 9.93 -0.97 11.40
C MET A 40 11.39 -0.79 10.96
N ARG A 41 12.29 -1.70 11.35
CA ARG A 41 13.69 -1.67 10.89
C ARG A 41 13.81 -2.00 9.40
N GLU A 42 13.09 -3.01 8.95
CA GLU A 42 13.01 -3.38 7.53
C GLU A 42 12.52 -2.21 6.67
N LEU A 43 11.42 -1.56 7.09
CA LEU A 43 10.91 -0.37 6.43
C LEU A 43 11.93 0.78 6.45
N ALA A 44 12.63 1.00 7.57
CA ALA A 44 13.60 2.08 7.68
C ALA A 44 14.77 1.93 6.69
N ILE A 45 15.27 0.70 6.48
CA ILE A 45 16.32 0.43 5.49
C ILE A 45 15.82 0.78 4.08
N TRP A 46 14.58 0.37 3.76
CA TRP A 46 14.00 0.66 2.45
C TRP A 46 13.70 2.15 2.24
N VAL A 47 13.21 2.85 3.27
CA VAL A 47 12.96 4.30 3.23
C VAL A 47 14.27 5.08 3.00
N ASP A 48 15.39 4.64 3.58
CA ASP A 48 16.69 5.25 3.33
C ASP A 48 17.17 5.07 1.88
N TRP A 49 16.91 3.91 1.28
CA TRP A 49 17.10 3.72 -0.16
C TRP A 49 16.18 4.65 -0.96
N LEU A 50 14.88 4.66 -0.67
CA LEU A 50 13.88 5.47 -1.38
C LEU A 50 14.24 6.96 -1.38
N ARG A 51 14.63 7.50 -0.22
CA ARG A 51 15.03 8.92 -0.06
C ARG A 51 16.22 9.29 -0.93
N ARG A 52 17.21 8.41 -1.03
CA ARG A 52 18.40 8.63 -1.85
C ARG A 52 18.10 8.48 -3.34
N THR A 53 17.37 7.44 -3.72
CA THR A 53 17.09 7.13 -5.13
C THR A 53 16.17 8.13 -5.80
N PHE A 54 15.17 8.67 -5.08
CA PHE A 54 14.20 9.61 -5.62
C PHE A 54 14.39 11.04 -5.09
N GLU A 55 15.53 11.32 -4.46
CA GLU A 55 15.90 12.64 -3.93
C GLU A 55 14.88 13.24 -2.93
N LEU A 56 14.11 12.39 -2.23
CA LEU A 56 12.99 12.78 -1.36
C LEU A 56 13.41 13.30 0.03
N HIS A 57 14.62 13.84 0.17
CA HIS A 57 15.15 14.31 1.46
C HIS A 57 14.31 15.43 2.09
N ASN A 58 13.73 16.29 1.26
CA ASN A 58 12.85 17.38 1.68
C ASN A 58 11.40 16.92 1.88
N ASN A 59 11.03 15.77 1.32
CA ASN A 59 9.69 15.24 1.39
C ASN A 59 9.51 14.28 2.57
N ILE A 60 10.54 13.50 2.90
CA ILE A 60 10.50 12.52 3.99
C ILE A 60 11.52 12.93 5.05
N PRO A 61 11.08 13.56 6.16
CA PRO A 61 11.98 14.01 7.22
C PRO A 61 12.55 12.81 8.02
N PRO A 62 13.67 12.99 8.74
CA PRO A 62 14.29 11.92 9.51
C PRO A 62 13.39 11.37 10.64
N CYS A 63 12.40 12.13 11.10
CA CYS A 63 11.44 11.73 12.13
C CYS A 63 10.20 11.00 11.60
N TRP A 64 10.14 10.62 10.31
CA TRP A 64 8.95 10.02 9.67
C TRP A 64 8.31 8.87 10.49
N TYR A 65 9.11 8.05 11.17
CA TYR A 65 8.66 6.91 11.97
C TYR A 65 7.82 7.31 13.19
N ARG A 66 7.83 8.60 13.57
CA ARG A 66 6.99 9.17 14.62
C ARG A 66 5.61 9.62 14.14
N HIS A 67 5.33 9.51 12.83
CA HIS A 67 4.09 9.96 12.23
C HIS A 67 3.31 8.77 11.66
N PRO A 68 2.34 8.20 12.40
CA PRO A 68 1.62 7.01 11.98
C PRO A 68 1.01 7.09 10.56
N PRO A 69 0.41 8.22 10.13
CA PRO A 69 -0.07 8.32 8.76
C PRO A 69 1.03 8.17 7.71
N VAL A 70 2.22 8.73 7.96
CA VAL A 70 3.36 8.59 7.04
C VAL A 70 3.90 7.16 7.03
N VAL A 71 3.93 6.50 8.18
CA VAL A 71 4.30 5.07 8.28
C VAL A 71 3.38 4.21 7.43
N GLU A 72 2.06 4.43 7.47
CA GLU A 72 1.10 3.68 6.64
C GLU A 72 1.30 3.93 5.15
N HIS A 73 1.50 5.19 4.72
CA HIS A 73 1.76 5.52 3.32
C HIS A 73 3.06 4.88 2.82
N LEU A 74 4.14 4.93 3.61
CA LEU A 74 5.42 4.29 3.28
C LEU A 74 5.31 2.77 3.25
N THR A 75 4.51 2.18 4.13
CA THR A 75 4.23 0.74 4.16
C THR A 75 3.51 0.30 2.89
N ALA A 76 2.49 1.05 2.44
CA ALA A 76 1.80 0.76 1.18
C ALA A 76 2.74 0.81 -0.03
N LEU A 77 3.61 1.82 -0.10
CA LEU A 77 4.61 1.95 -1.15
C LEU A 77 5.63 0.81 -1.10
N TYR A 78 6.11 0.44 0.09
CA TYR A 78 7.05 -0.66 0.29
C TYR A 78 6.45 -2.00 -0.15
N VAL A 79 5.25 -2.35 0.31
CA VAL A 79 4.58 -3.60 -0.08
C VAL A 79 4.31 -3.62 -1.58
N GLY A 80 3.91 -2.47 -2.16
CA GLY A 80 3.79 -2.32 -3.62
C GLY A 80 5.11 -2.56 -4.34
N TRP A 81 6.21 -2.01 -3.82
CA TRP A 81 7.55 -2.16 -4.40
C TRP A 81 8.00 -3.62 -4.36
N VAL A 82 7.85 -4.31 -3.22
CA VAL A 82 8.19 -5.73 -3.08
C VAL A 82 7.40 -6.58 -4.07
N ARG A 83 6.10 -6.32 -4.24
CA ARG A 83 5.26 -7.05 -5.21
C ARG A 83 5.70 -6.82 -6.65
N THR A 84 6.10 -5.60 -6.98
CA THR A 84 6.53 -5.23 -8.33
C THR A 84 7.93 -5.74 -8.67
N TYR A 85 8.89 -5.63 -7.74
CA TYR A 85 10.31 -5.89 -8.04
C TYR A 85 10.85 -7.21 -7.49
N ALA A 86 10.17 -7.84 -6.53
CA ALA A 86 10.58 -9.10 -5.91
C ALA A 86 9.52 -10.21 -6.00
N GLY A 87 8.33 -9.91 -6.53
CA GLY A 87 7.26 -10.88 -6.76
C GLY A 87 7.44 -11.65 -8.07
N GLU A 88 6.73 -12.77 -8.20
CA GLU A 88 6.60 -13.47 -9.48
C GLU A 88 5.88 -12.59 -10.50
N GLN A 89 6.35 -12.60 -11.76
CA GLN A 89 5.69 -11.90 -12.85
C GLN A 89 4.29 -12.49 -13.08
N ALA A 90 3.26 -11.76 -12.65
CA ALA A 90 1.88 -12.13 -12.94
C ALA A 90 1.51 -11.69 -14.38
N PRO A 91 0.78 -12.52 -15.15
CA PRO A 91 0.28 -12.13 -16.46
C PRO A 91 -0.56 -10.84 -16.40
N GLY A 92 -0.43 -9.96 -17.41
CA GLY A 92 -1.20 -8.70 -17.49
C GLY A 92 -0.66 -7.54 -16.65
N ARG A 93 0.63 -7.57 -16.26
CA ARG A 93 1.29 -6.54 -15.43
C ARG A 93 2.49 -5.88 -16.15
N GLU A 94 2.38 -5.70 -17.46
CA GLU A 94 3.46 -5.21 -18.35
C GLU A 94 4.01 -3.81 -17.99
N LEU A 95 3.26 -3.02 -17.20
CA LEU A 95 3.65 -1.66 -16.77
C LEU A 95 3.77 -1.51 -15.24
N ALA A 96 3.87 -2.60 -14.48
CA ALA A 96 3.80 -2.55 -13.02
C ALA A 96 4.86 -1.66 -12.35
N GLU A 97 6.06 -1.58 -12.91
CA GLU A 97 7.15 -0.69 -12.48
C GLU A 97 6.79 0.77 -12.73
N ALA A 98 6.29 1.10 -13.92
CA ALA A 98 5.89 2.46 -14.27
C ALA A 98 4.71 2.94 -13.43
N ASP A 99 3.73 2.05 -13.18
CA ASP A 99 2.59 2.30 -12.30
C ASP A 99 3.03 2.52 -10.84
N TRP A 100 4.00 1.75 -10.37
CA TRP A 100 4.55 1.92 -9.02
C TRP A 100 5.24 3.28 -8.87
N ILE A 101 6.06 3.69 -9.85
CA ILE A 101 6.72 5.02 -9.84
C ILE A 101 5.67 6.14 -9.88
N SER A 102 4.63 5.99 -10.71
CA SER A 102 3.52 6.96 -10.76
C SER A 102 2.80 7.07 -9.41
N THR A 103 2.59 5.93 -8.75
CA THR A 103 1.99 5.88 -7.40
C THR A 103 2.87 6.57 -6.36
N LEU A 104 4.20 6.36 -6.40
CA LEU A 104 5.15 7.06 -5.53
C LEU A 104 5.04 8.58 -5.66
N HIS A 105 5.01 9.11 -6.88
CA HIS A 105 4.87 10.56 -7.10
C HIS A 105 3.54 11.10 -6.58
N ASN A 106 2.44 10.36 -6.75
CA ASN A 106 1.13 10.73 -6.21
C ASN A 106 1.10 10.73 -4.67
N PHE A 107 1.91 9.87 -4.03
CA PHE A 107 2.04 9.81 -2.58
C PHE A 107 2.96 10.88 -2.01
N THR A 108 3.90 11.40 -2.80
CA THR A 108 4.95 12.32 -2.35
C THR A 108 4.43 13.53 -1.55
N PRO A 109 3.32 14.20 -1.92
CA PRO A 109 2.75 15.27 -1.10
C PRO A 109 2.24 14.82 0.27
N ARG A 110 1.79 13.56 0.41
CA ARG A 110 1.31 12.97 1.68
C ARG A 110 2.44 12.63 2.63
N LEU A 111 3.67 12.52 2.13
CA LEU A 111 4.85 12.19 2.93
C LEU A 111 5.46 13.44 3.60
N GLN A 112 5.14 14.62 3.07
CA GLN A 112 5.63 15.89 3.59
C GLN A 112 5.04 16.19 4.97
N LEU A 113 5.92 16.58 5.90
CA LEU A 113 5.53 17.02 7.23
C LEU A 113 6.03 18.44 7.42
N ALA A 114 5.22 19.41 7.00
CA ALA A 114 5.56 20.84 7.08
C ALA A 114 5.99 21.26 8.50
N ALA A 115 5.33 20.71 9.53
CA ALA A 115 5.66 20.93 10.93
C ALA A 115 7.07 20.47 11.33
N CYS A 116 7.65 19.51 10.60
CA CYS A 116 8.98 18.95 10.84
C CYS A 116 10.04 19.42 9.83
N ALA A 117 9.67 20.25 8.85
CA ALA A 117 10.55 20.68 7.76
C ALA A 117 11.77 21.49 8.25
N GLY A 118 11.64 22.19 9.38
CA GLY A 118 12.72 22.96 10.00
C GLY A 118 13.75 22.12 10.80
N GLY A 119 13.77 20.80 10.62
CA GLY A 119 14.71 19.89 11.29
C GLY A 119 14.40 19.62 12.77
N ARG A 120 13.33 20.22 13.32
CA ARG A 120 12.82 19.91 14.66
C ARG A 120 11.54 19.11 14.53
N HIS A 121 11.48 17.97 15.19
CA HIS A 121 10.26 17.18 15.28
C HIS A 121 9.17 17.94 16.03
N GLN A 122 7.95 17.88 15.51
CA GLN A 122 6.76 18.36 16.20
C GLN A 122 5.75 17.22 16.30
N GLU A 123 5.26 16.98 17.51
CA GLU A 123 4.29 15.90 17.74
C GLU A 123 2.99 16.21 16.99
N PRO A 124 2.35 15.22 16.36
CA PRO A 124 1.03 15.41 15.78
C PRO A 124 0.07 15.98 16.83
N PRO A 125 -0.85 16.88 16.44
CA PRO A 125 -1.92 17.30 17.33
C PRO A 125 -2.64 16.09 17.93
N PRO A 126 -3.00 16.12 19.22
CA PRO A 126 -3.73 15.03 19.83
C PRO A 126 -5.06 14.84 19.10
N LEU A 127 -5.49 13.58 18.98
CA LEU A 127 -6.81 13.26 18.46
C LEU A 127 -7.87 13.87 19.38
N VAL A 128 -8.79 14.65 18.80
CA VAL A 128 -9.96 15.16 19.54
C VAL A 128 -10.90 13.97 19.75
N PRO A 129 -11.28 13.65 20.99
CA PRO A 129 -12.23 12.56 21.22
C PRO A 129 -13.58 12.92 20.59
N PRO A 130 -14.33 11.92 20.10
CA PRO A 130 -15.69 12.17 19.61
C PRO A 130 -16.56 12.74 20.73
N PRO A 131 -17.57 13.58 20.40
CA PRO A 131 -18.49 14.10 21.40
C PRO A 131 -19.29 12.95 22.06
N PRO A 132 -19.75 13.14 23.31
CA PRO A 132 -20.63 12.15 23.96
C PRO A 132 -21.86 11.87 23.09
N GLY A 133 -22.23 10.59 22.95
CA GLY A 133 -23.37 10.18 22.12
C GLY A 133 -23.05 9.97 20.63
N ALA A 134 -21.79 10.13 20.21
CA ALA A 134 -21.42 10.01 18.78
C ALA A 134 -21.72 8.62 18.19
N ASP A 135 -21.48 7.57 18.96
CA ASP A 135 -21.72 6.19 18.52
C ASP A 135 -23.22 5.93 18.39
N GLU A 136 -24.01 6.36 19.37
CA GLU A 136 -25.47 6.27 19.32
C GLU A 136 -26.06 7.10 18.18
N ALA A 137 -25.52 8.30 17.94
CA ALA A 137 -25.93 9.14 16.81
C ALA A 137 -25.63 8.46 15.46
N PHE A 138 -24.53 7.73 15.36
CA PHE A 138 -24.20 6.94 14.18
C PHE A 138 -25.19 5.78 13.97
N GLU A 139 -25.53 5.03 15.02
CA GLU A 139 -26.55 3.97 14.93
C GLU A 139 -27.91 4.52 14.53
N VAL A 140 -28.30 5.69 15.07
CA VAL A 140 -29.52 6.39 14.65
C VAL A 140 -29.45 6.77 13.18
N TYR A 141 -28.31 7.32 12.70
CA TYR A 141 -28.13 7.65 11.29
C TYR A 141 -28.37 6.44 10.39
N LEU A 142 -27.81 5.27 10.74
CA LEU A 142 -27.97 4.04 9.94
C LEU A 142 -29.43 3.64 9.72
N VAL A 143 -30.30 3.84 10.72
CA VAL A 143 -31.71 3.42 10.63
C VAL A 143 -32.67 4.55 10.24
N THR A 144 -32.23 5.79 10.19
CA THR A 144 -33.10 6.96 9.92
C THR A 144 -32.74 7.75 8.67
N ALA A 145 -31.48 7.73 8.21
CA ALA A 145 -31.07 8.53 7.06
C ALA A 145 -31.60 7.92 5.75
N GLU A 146 -32.10 8.74 4.84
CA GLU A 146 -32.50 8.29 3.50
C GLU A 146 -31.34 7.59 2.77
N ALA A 147 -30.11 8.06 2.98
CA ALA A 147 -28.90 7.49 2.39
C ALA A 147 -28.70 6.00 2.76
N THR A 148 -29.22 5.55 3.90
CA THR A 148 -29.05 4.17 4.41
C THR A 148 -30.35 3.37 4.40
N THR A 149 -31.50 4.03 4.24
CA THR A 149 -32.83 3.40 4.30
C THR A 149 -33.55 3.35 2.96
N THR A 150 -33.21 4.22 2.01
CA THR A 150 -33.85 4.23 0.69
C THR A 150 -33.47 2.99 -0.11
N ALA A 151 -34.45 2.38 -0.79
CA ALA A 151 -34.20 1.22 -1.65
C ALA A 151 -33.18 1.56 -2.76
N ALA A 152 -32.17 0.71 -2.91
CA ALA A 152 -31.14 0.88 -3.91
C ALA A 152 -31.75 0.93 -5.31
N THR A 153 -31.51 2.04 -6.02
CA THR A 153 -31.95 2.22 -7.41
C THR A 153 -30.74 2.59 -8.25
N HIS A 154 -30.39 1.75 -9.22
CA HIS A 154 -29.28 2.06 -10.12
C HIS A 154 -29.73 3.15 -11.13
N PRO A 155 -29.03 4.30 -11.23
CA PRO A 155 -29.46 5.40 -12.09
C PRO A 155 -29.51 5.03 -13.58
N ALA A 156 -28.77 3.99 -13.99
CA ALA A 156 -28.81 3.43 -15.34
C ALA A 156 -29.35 1.99 -15.37
N ALA A 157 -30.31 1.65 -14.51
CA ALA A 157 -30.89 0.29 -14.45
C ALA A 157 -31.35 -0.22 -15.82
N ALA A 158 -31.93 0.66 -16.65
CA ALA A 158 -32.35 0.33 -18.01
C ALA A 158 -31.19 -0.06 -18.93
N GLU A 159 -30.03 0.59 -18.82
CA GLU A 159 -28.84 0.27 -19.63
C GLU A 159 -28.20 -1.05 -19.19
N LEU A 160 -28.13 -1.30 -17.88
CA LEU A 160 -27.65 -2.59 -17.38
C LEU A 160 -28.56 -3.73 -17.84
N ALA A 161 -29.87 -3.55 -17.76
CA ALA A 161 -30.84 -4.54 -18.24
C ALA A 161 -30.68 -4.82 -19.74
N ARG A 162 -30.45 -3.79 -20.57
CA ARG A 162 -30.14 -3.97 -22.00
C ARG A 162 -28.89 -4.81 -22.21
N ARG A 163 -27.78 -4.45 -21.55
CA ARG A 163 -26.50 -5.17 -21.69
C ARG A 163 -26.60 -6.62 -21.23
N THR A 164 -27.31 -6.89 -20.13
CA THR A 164 -27.56 -8.26 -19.68
C THR A 164 -28.36 -9.04 -20.71
N ALA A 165 -29.44 -8.47 -21.25
CA ALA A 165 -30.25 -9.12 -22.27
C ALA A 165 -29.48 -9.39 -23.58
N GLU A 166 -28.59 -8.49 -23.98
CA GLU A 166 -27.71 -8.68 -25.16
C GLU A 166 -26.70 -9.82 -24.94
N LEU A 167 -26.15 -9.96 -23.74
CA LEU A 167 -25.24 -11.06 -23.38
C LEU A 167 -25.95 -12.42 -23.30
N GLU A 168 -27.23 -12.44 -22.92
CA GLU A 168 -28.04 -13.64 -22.76
C GLU A 168 -28.78 -14.08 -24.04
N ALA A 169 -28.70 -13.27 -25.11
CA ALA A 169 -29.32 -13.60 -26.38
C ALA A 169 -28.67 -14.85 -27.01
N PRO A 170 -29.46 -15.88 -27.41
CA PRO A 170 -28.90 -17.07 -28.05
C PRO A 170 -28.29 -16.72 -29.42
N LEU A 171 -27.17 -17.40 -29.72
CA LEU A 171 -26.47 -17.33 -31.01
C LEU A 171 -27.36 -17.79 -32.19
#